data_AF-A0A352A9A4-F1
#
_entry.id   AF-A0A352A9A4-F1
#
_cell.length_a   1.000
_cell.length_b   1.000
_cell.length_c   1.000
_cell.angle_alpha   90.00
_cell.angle_beta   90.00
_cell.angle_gamma   90.00
#
_symmetry.space_group_name_H-M   'P 1'
#
loop_
_entity.id
_entity.type
_entity.pdbx_description
1 polymer ?
#
loop_
_entity_poly.entity_id
_entity_poly.type
_entity_poly.pdbx_seq_one_letter_code
_entity_poly.pdbx_strand_id
1 'polypeptide(L)'
;NPNVIAVGKTMMYSVVPGYLFVAISHALAGVLRGAGLTKIPMYVMVVCWCVCRVIWITVTVKLFNDIRFVFLGWPVTWVLSATVLIIYYKRSNWLEKIKNS
;
A
#
# COMPACT_ATOMS: atom_id res chain seq x y z
N ASN A 1 6.05 -30.98 3.36
CA ASN A 1 5.24 -30.98 2.13
C ASN A 1 5.86 -30.05 1.09
N PRO A 2 6.45 -30.57 0.00
CA PRO A 2 7.11 -29.74 -1.02
C PRO A 2 6.17 -28.77 -1.75
N ASN A 3 4.87 -29.05 -1.81
CA ASN A 3 3.87 -28.17 -2.43
C ASN A 3 3.78 -26.77 -1.80
N VAL A 4 3.91 -26.65 -0.47
CA VAL A 4 3.83 -25.33 0.18
C VAL A 4 5.06 -24.47 -0.11
N ILE A 5 6.21 -25.10 -0.37
CA ILE A 5 7.46 -24.40 -0.72
C ILE A 5 7.35 -23.81 -2.13
N ALA A 6 6.77 -24.57 -3.08
CA ALA A 6 6.56 -24.09 -4.44
C ALA A 6 5.58 -22.89 -4.49
N VAL A 7 4.47 -22.96 -3.74
CA VAL A 7 3.50 -21.87 -3.63
C VAL A 7 4.13 -20.63 -2.98
N GLY A 8 4.87 -20.82 -1.88
CA GLY A 8 5.59 -19.73 -1.22
C GLY A 8 6.62 -19.06 -2.14
N LYS A 9 7.29 -19.84 -3.00
CA LYS A 9 8.23 -19.30 -4.00
C LYS A 9 7.56 -18.37 -5.00
N THR A 10 6.48 -18.81 -5.64
CA THR A 10 5.72 -17.98 -6.61
C THR A 10 5.16 -16.72 -5.96
N MET A 11 4.71 -16.84 -4.71
CA MET A 11 4.22 -15.73 -3.90
C MET A 11 5.31 -14.68 -3.67
N MET A 12 6.52 -15.10 -3.27
CA MET A 12 7.64 -14.18 -3.05
C MET A 12 7.99 -13.40 -4.32
N TYR A 13 8.12 -14.06 -5.48
CA TYR A 13 8.40 -13.35 -6.74
C TYR A 13 7.33 -12.31 -7.12
N SER A 14 6.08 -12.52 -6.71
CA SER A 14 4.98 -11.60 -6.97
C SER A 14 4.94 -10.43 -5.98
N VAL A 15 5.31 -10.67 -4.72
CA VAL A 15 5.21 -9.72 -3.61
C VAL A 15 6.46 -8.84 -3.48
N VAL A 16 7.65 -9.39 -3.74
CA VAL A 16 8.95 -8.70 -3.67
C VAL A 16 8.98 -7.36 -4.42
N PRO A 17 8.54 -7.23 -5.68
CA PRO A 17 8.55 -5.93 -6.36
C PRO A 17 7.64 -4.90 -5.67
N GLY A 18 6.56 -5.36 -5.03
CA GLY A 18 5.64 -4.50 -4.27
C GLY A 18 6.26 -3.84 -3.03
N TYR A 19 7.29 -4.46 -2.43
CA TYR A 19 7.97 -3.90 -1.27
C TYR A 19 8.67 -2.57 -1.57
N LEU A 20 9.12 -2.35 -2.82
CA LEU A 20 9.71 -1.06 -3.22
C LEU A 20 8.69 0.09 -3.09
N PHE A 21 7.46 -0.13 -3.56
CA PHE A 21 6.37 0.84 -3.45
C PHE A 21 6.00 1.12 -2.00
N VAL A 22 6.02 0.09 -1.16
CA VAL A 22 5.79 0.23 0.28
C VAL A 22 6.90 1.08 0.92
N ALA A 23 8.17 0.83 0.58
CA ALA A 23 9.29 1.58 1.11
C ALA A 23 9.20 3.07 0.73
N ILE A 24 8.83 3.37 -0.51
CA ILE A 24 8.59 4.75 -0.97
C ILE A 24 7.45 5.40 -0.18
N SER A 25 6.35 4.69 0.01
CA SER A 25 5.19 5.18 0.78
C SER A 25 5.58 5.52 2.22
N HIS A 26 6.35 4.63 2.86
CA HIS A 26 6.84 4.83 4.21
C HIS A 26 7.88 5.97 4.31
N ALA A 27 8.75 6.12 3.31
CA ALA A 27 9.71 7.22 3.24
C ALA A 27 9.00 8.57 3.10
N LEU A 28 8.03 8.70 2.18
CA LEU A 28 7.20 9.91 2.02
C LEU A 28 6.41 10.21 3.29
N ALA A 29 5.85 9.17 3.93
CA ALA A 29 5.21 9.32 5.22
C ALA A 29 6.18 9.79 6.32
N GLY A 30 7.45 9.37 6.28
CA GLY A 30 8.50 9.86 7.18
C GLY A 30 8.77 11.36 6.98
N VAL A 31 8.91 11.79 5.72
CA VAL A 31 9.11 13.21 5.36
C VAL A 31 7.94 14.08 5.82
N LEU A 32 6.70 13.67 5.52
CA LEU A 32 5.49 14.39 5.93
C LEU A 32 5.35 14.46 7.46
N ARG A 33 5.73 13.40 8.17
CA ARG A 33 5.73 13.39 9.64
C ARG A 33 6.79 14.33 10.22
N GLY A 34 7.98 14.39 9.61
CA GLY A 34 9.05 15.32 9.99
C GLY A 34 8.69 16.79 9.74
N ALA A 35 7.86 17.07 8.74
CA ALA A 35 7.35 18.41 8.43
C ALA A 35 6.14 18.83 9.29
N GLY A 36 5.73 18.05 10.29
CA GLY A 36 4.54 18.33 11.14
C GLY A 36 3.19 17.95 10.51
N LEU A 37 3.18 17.45 9.27
CA LEU A 37 1.99 17.02 8.53
C LEU A 37 1.71 15.52 8.71
N THR A 38 1.65 15.06 9.96
CA THR A 38 1.44 13.65 10.35
C THR A 38 0.08 13.07 9.95
N LYS A 39 -0.96 13.91 9.81
CA LYS A 39 -2.34 13.45 9.58
C LYS A 39 -2.52 12.78 8.22
N ILE A 40 -1.93 13.34 7.16
CA ILE A 40 -2.10 12.88 5.78
C ILE A 40 -1.60 11.44 5.57
N PRO A 41 -0.33 11.10 5.89
CA PRO A 41 0.15 9.74 5.69
C PRO A 41 -0.61 8.73 6.56
N MET A 42 -1.09 9.13 7.74
CA MET A 42 -1.90 8.27 8.61
C MET A 42 -3.22 7.88 7.95
N TYR A 43 -3.95 8.84 7.37
CA TYR A 43 -5.19 8.54 6.63
C TYR A 43 -4.93 7.67 5.40
N VAL A 44 -3.89 7.96 4.61
CA VAL A 44 -3.60 7.17 3.40
C VAL A 44 -3.23 5.72 3.75
N MET A 45 -2.40 5.52 4.78
CA MET A 45 -2.05 4.18 5.24
C MET A 45 -3.26 3.42 5.76
N VAL A 46 -4.09 4.02 6.63
CA VAL A 46 -5.28 3.36 7.19
C VAL A 46 -6.32 3.03 6.12
N VAL A 47 -6.64 3.98 5.23
CA VAL A 47 -7.63 3.75 4.17
C VAL A 47 -7.13 2.67 3.21
N CYS A 48 -5.87 2.74 2.77
CA CYS A 48 -5.37 1.79 1.79
C CYS A 48 -5.10 0.40 2.39
N TRP A 49 -4.65 0.31 3.64
CA TRP A 49 -4.32 -0.98 4.26
C TRP A 49 -5.50 -1.66 4.92
N CYS A 50 -6.48 -0.91 5.44
CA CYS A 50 -7.67 -1.48 6.05
C CYS A 50 -8.82 -1.53 5.05
N VAL A 51 -9.21 -0.40 4.45
CA VAL A 51 -10.42 -0.36 3.61
C VAL A 51 -10.19 -1.08 2.30
N CYS A 52 -9.15 -0.74 1.53
CA CYS A 52 -8.89 -1.42 0.25
C CYS A 52 -8.60 -2.91 0.46
N ARG A 53 -7.97 -3.29 1.57
CA ARG A 53 -7.68 -4.69 1.87
C ARG A 53 -8.90 -5.50 2.27
N VAL A 54 -9.80 -4.93 3.09
CA VAL A 54 -11.07 -5.56 3.44
C VAL A 54 -11.94 -5.72 2.20
N ILE A 55 -12.02 -4.69 1.35
CA ILE A 55 -12.73 -4.78 0.07
C ILE A 55 -12.11 -5.87 -0.80
N TRP A 56 -10.77 -5.90 -0.93
CA TRP A 56 -10.07 -6.90 -1.73
C TRP A 56 -10.36 -8.32 -1.25
N ILE A 57 -10.20 -8.60 0.05
CA ILE A 57 -10.46 -9.94 0.61
C ILE A 57 -11.93 -10.33 0.38
N THR A 58 -12.87 -9.43 0.61
CA THR A 58 -14.30 -9.70 0.44
C THR A 58 -14.66 -10.01 -1.01
N VAL A 59 -14.12 -9.25 -1.96
CA VAL A 59 -14.34 -9.46 -3.41
C VAL A 59 -13.67 -10.75 -3.88
N THR A 60 -12.44 -10.98 -3.45
CA THR A 60 -11.64 -12.12 -3.90
C THR A 60 -12.20 -13.43 -3.39
N VAL A 61 -12.57 -13.51 -2.11
CA VAL A 61 -13.19 -14.71 -1.52
C VAL A 61 -14.51 -15.05 -2.20
N LYS A 62 -15.29 -14.04 -2.64
CA LYS A 62 -16.53 -14.26 -3.39
C LYS A 62 -16.33 -14.73 -4.84
N LEU A 63 -15.31 -14.22 -5.53
CA LEU A 63 -15.09 -14.52 -6.95
C LEU A 63 -14.27 -15.79 -7.16
N PHE A 64 -13.18 -15.94 -6.43
CA PHE A 64 -12.22 -17.02 -6.59
C PHE A 64 -11.77 -17.43 -5.20
N ASN A 65 -12.31 -18.55 -4.70
CA ASN A 65 -11.97 -19.15 -3.41
C ASN A 65 -10.55 -19.79 -3.44
N ASP A 66 -9.59 -19.10 -4.06
CA ASP A 66 -8.23 -19.54 -4.30
C ASP A 66 -7.26 -18.56 -3.61
N ILE A 67 -6.40 -19.14 -2.76
CA ILE A 67 -5.48 -18.41 -1.90
C ILE A 67 -4.47 -17.55 -2.67
N ARG A 68 -4.22 -17.88 -3.94
CA ARG A 68 -3.30 -17.13 -4.81
C ARG A 68 -3.72 -15.67 -5.01
N PHE A 69 -5.02 -15.42 -5.14
CA PHE A 69 -5.53 -14.05 -5.31
C PHE A 69 -5.48 -13.24 -4.02
N VAL A 70 -5.57 -13.91 -2.85
CA VAL A 70 -5.36 -13.27 -1.55
C VAL A 70 -3.92 -12.76 -1.44
N PHE A 71 -2.95 -13.54 -1.93
CA PHE A 71 -1.54 -13.13 -1.93
C PHE A 71 -1.24 -11.97 -2.89
N LEU A 72 -1.88 -11.94 -4.06
CA LEU A 72 -1.77 -10.82 -5.01
C LEU A 72 -2.37 -9.51 -4.46
N GLY A 73 -3.30 -9.58 -3.51
CA GLY A 73 -3.86 -8.39 -2.88
C GLY A 73 -2.83 -7.52 -2.15
N TRP A 74 -1.73 -8.12 -1.68
CA TRP A 74 -0.69 -7.41 -0.94
C TRP A 74 0.04 -6.40 -1.84
N PRO A 75 0.68 -6.80 -2.96
CA PRO A 75 1.32 -5.86 -3.86
C PRO A 75 0.33 -4.86 -4.48
N VAL A 76 -0.92 -5.27 -4.75
CA VAL A 76 -1.95 -4.35 -5.25
C VAL A 76 -2.27 -3.24 -4.24
N THR A 77 -2.49 -3.58 -2.97
CA THR A 77 -2.72 -2.57 -1.93
C THR A 77 -1.51 -1.66 -1.74
N TRP A 78 -0.30 -2.18 -1.87
CA TRP A 78 0.92 -1.37 -1.76
C TRP A 78 1.10 -0.40 -2.93
N VAL A 79 0.87 -0.85 -4.16
CA VAL A 79 0.90 0.02 -5.35
C VAL A 79 -0.16 1.11 -5.27
N LEU A 80 -1.37 0.78 -4.81
CA LEU A 80 -2.43 1.76 -4.55
C LEU A 80 -1.98 2.81 -3.52
N SER A 81 -1.45 2.37 -2.37
CA SER A 81 -0.99 3.30 -1.33
C SER A 81 0.12 4.23 -1.83
N ALA A 82 1.10 3.69 -2.57
CA ALA A 82 2.18 4.46 -3.16
C ALA A 82 1.67 5.47 -4.18
N THR A 83 0.75 5.05 -5.05
CA THR A 83 0.13 5.91 -6.07
C THR A 83 -0.60 7.07 -5.41
N VAL A 84 -1.41 6.82 -4.38
CA VAL A 84 -2.15 7.87 -3.65
C VAL A 84 -1.20 8.85 -2.97
N LEU A 85 -0.16 8.36 -2.28
CA LEU A 85 0.84 9.20 -1.62
C LEU A 85 1.64 10.04 -2.62
N ILE A 86 2.04 9.46 -3.75
CA ILE A 86 2.77 10.16 -4.82
C ILE A 86 1.89 11.24 -5.46
N ILE A 87 0.63 10.92 -5.77
CA ILE A 87 -0.31 11.90 -6.31
C ILE A 87 -0.54 13.02 -5.31
N TYR A 88 -0.75 12.69 -4.03
CA TYR A 88 -0.91 13.70 -2.99
C TYR A 88 0.33 14.58 -2.87
N TYR A 89 1.52 13.99 -2.85
CA TYR A 89 2.78 14.73 -2.77
C TYR A 89 3.00 15.66 -3.98
N LYS A 90 2.63 15.22 -5.19
CA LYS A 90 2.72 16.03 -6.41
C LYS A 90 1.64 17.10 -6.53
N ARG A 91 0.41 16.83 -6.07
CA ARG A 91 -0.77 17.65 -6.33
C ARG A 91 -1.16 18.55 -5.17
N SER A 92 -0.87 18.14 -3.94
CA SER A 92 -1.04 19.00 -2.78
C SER A 92 0.14 19.95 -2.78
N ASN A 93 -0.09 21.27 -2.84
CA ASN A 93 0.92 22.26 -2.49
C ASN A 93 1.18 22.20 -0.98
N TRP A 94 1.70 21.06 -0.50
CA TRP A 94 2.04 20.83 0.91
C TRP A 94 3.04 21.89 1.39
N LEU A 95 3.88 22.40 0.50
CA LEU A 95 4.70 23.60 0.69
C LEU A 95 3.88 24.88 0.97
N GLU A 96 2.81 25.14 0.22
CA GLU A 96 1.91 26.29 0.51
C GLU A 96 1.12 26.08 1.81
N LYS A 97 0.79 24.84 2.15
CA LYS A 97 0.07 24.51 3.39
C LYS A 97 0.94 24.64 4.63
N ILE A 98 2.25 24.36 4.52
CA ILE A 98 3.24 24.67 5.56
C ILE A 98 3.45 26.18 5.66
N LYS A 99 3.44 26.92 4.55
CA LYS A 99 3.63 28.38 4.54
C LYS A 99 2.43 29.19 5.07
N ASN A 100 1.23 28.62 5.03
CA ASN A 100 -0.02 29.25 5.52
C ASN A 100 -0.48 28.74 6.91
N SER A 101 0.34 27.97 7.63
CA SER A 101 0.08 27.51 9.00
C SER A 101 1.06 28.15 9.98
#